data_AF-A0A7V2TQI5-F1
#
_entry.id   AF-A0A7V2TQI5-F1
#
_cell.length_a   1.000
_cell.length_b   1.000
_cell.length_c   1.000
_cell.angle_alpha   90.00
_cell.angle_beta   90.00
_cell.angle_gamma   90.00
#
_symmetry.space_group_name_H-M   'P 1'
#
loop_
_entity.id
_entity.type
_entity.pdbx_description
1 polymer ?
#
loop_
_entity_poly.entity_id
_entity_poly.type
_entity_poly.pdbx_seq_one_letter_code
_entity_poly.pdbx_strand_id
1 'polypeptide(L)' 'MKTAERLNKIPPYLFMTLRNKIKAAKEQGIDVISLAIGDPVEPTPSGVIAELCRTAQDPANHRYPTDEEWGMLAFRQ' A
#
# COMPACT_ATOMS: atom_id res chain seq x y z
N MET A 1 4.94 9.81 -29.08
CA MET A 1 4.34 10.48 -27.91
C MET A 1 5.49 11.02 -27.07
N LYS A 2 5.52 12.32 -26.73
CA LYS A 2 6.59 12.91 -25.91
C LYS A 2 6.14 12.97 -24.45
N THR A 3 6.90 12.34 -23.55
CA THR A 3 6.66 12.37 -22.10
C THR A 3 7.20 13.66 -21.48
N ALA A 4 6.69 14.05 -20.31
CA ALA A 4 7.18 15.21 -19.56
C ALA A 4 8.62 14.95 -19.07
N GLU A 5 9.50 15.95 -19.15
CA GLU A 5 10.93 15.80 -18.80
C GLU A 5 11.17 15.31 -17.37
N ARG A 6 10.31 15.67 -16.42
CA ARG A 6 10.39 15.20 -15.02
C ARG A 6 10.29 13.69 -14.90
N LEU A 7 9.57 13.02 -15.81
CA LEU A 7 9.45 11.56 -15.79
C LEU A 7 10.80 10.89 -16.08
N ASN A 8 11.67 11.54 -16.87
CA ASN A 8 13.02 11.03 -17.15
C ASN A 8 13.98 11.18 -15.97
N LYS A 9 13.59 11.94 -14.93
CA LYS A 9 14.40 12.13 -13.71
C LYS A 9 14.03 11.13 -12.60
N ILE A 10 12.99 10.31 -12.79
CA ILE A 10 12.58 9.31 -11.81
C ILE A 10 13.60 8.17 -11.84
N PRO A 11 14.30 7.88 -10.73
CA PRO A 11 15.26 6.79 -10.69
C PRO A 11 14.55 5.43 -10.82
N PRO A 12 15.24 4.37 -11.29
CA PRO A 12 14.70 3.02 -11.28
C PRO A 12 14.19 2.63 -9.89
N TYR A 13 13.00 2.02 -9.82
CA TYR A 13 12.42 1.58 -8.56
C TYR A 13 13.20 0.39 -8.00
N LEU A 14 14.09 0.66 -7.04
CA LEU A 14 15.01 -0.32 -6.44
C LEU A 14 14.33 -1.63 -6.03
N PHE A 15 13.16 -1.54 -5.39
CA PHE A 15 12.43 -2.72 -4.91
C PHE A 15 11.94 -3.62 -6.05
N MET A 16 11.68 -3.09 -7.25
CA MET A 16 11.37 -3.93 -8.40
C MET A 16 12.58 -4.78 -8.81
N THR A 17 13.75 -4.16 -8.86
CA THR A 17 15.00 -4.87 -9.16
C THR A 17 15.30 -5.95 -8.14
N LEU A 18 15.11 -5.65 -6.84
CA LEU A 18 15.28 -6.63 -5.76
C LEU A 18 14.28 -7.78 -5.86
N ARG A 19 12.98 -7.49 -6.12
CA ARG A 19 11.96 -8.52 -6.33
C ARG A 19 12.32 -9.46 -7.48
N ASN A 20 12.81 -8.93 -8.60
CA ASN A 20 13.23 -9.75 -9.74
C ASN A 20 14.40 -10.68 -9.39
N LYS A 21 15.41 -10.18 -8.64
CA LYS A 21 16.54 -11.00 -8.18
C LYS A 21 16.11 -12.08 -7.20
N ILE A 22 15.24 -11.75 -6.24
CA ILE A 22 14.67 -12.71 -5.28
C ILE A 22 13.88 -13.79 -6.02
N LYS A 23 13.07 -13.42 -7.01
CA LYS A 23 12.30 -14.36 -7.84
C LYS A 23 13.23 -15.32 -8.58
N ALA A 24 14.24 -14.81 -9.27
CA ALA A 24 15.20 -15.63 -10.01
C ALA A 24 15.98 -16.59 -9.08
N ALA A 25 16.37 -16.15 -7.89
CA ALA A 25 17.03 -17.00 -6.91
C ALA A 25 16.10 -18.14 -6.42
N LYS A 26 14.83 -17.82 -6.14
CA LYS A 26 13.82 -18.82 -5.75
C LYS A 26 13.56 -19.84 -6.87
N GLU A 27 13.51 -19.41 -8.13
CA GLU A 27 13.37 -20.29 -9.30
C GLU A 27 14.57 -21.24 -9.46
N GLN A 28 15.74 -20.86 -8.95
CA GLN A 28 16.94 -21.70 -8.89
C GLN A 28 16.99 -22.61 -7.64
N GLY A 29 15.94 -22.63 -6.83
CA GLY A 29 15.88 -23.43 -5.60
C GLY A 29 16.68 -22.86 -4.43
N ILE A 30 17.11 -21.59 -4.50
CA ILE A 30 17.81 -20.92 -3.41
C ILE A 30 16.77 -20.50 -2.35
N ASP A 31 17.03 -20.87 -1.09
CA ASP A 31 16.25 -20.38 0.05
C ASP A 31 16.63 -18.92 0.36
N VAL A 32 15.64 -18.03 0.35
CA VAL A 32 15.84 -16.59 0.47
C VAL A 32 15.08 -16.06 1.67
N ILE A 33 15.82 -15.64 2.70
CA ILE A 33 15.29 -14.90 3.84
C ILE A 33 15.21 -13.41 3.46
N SER A 34 13.98 -12.89 3.35
CA SER A 34 13.76 -11.49 2.97
C SER A 34 13.69 -10.59 4.20
N LEU A 35 14.73 -9.79 4.40
CA LEU A 35 14.76 -8.66 5.35
C LEU A 35 14.53 -7.30 4.66
N ALA A 36 14.06 -7.33 3.41
CA ALA A 36 14.05 -6.17 2.52
C ALA A 36 12.83 -5.26 2.68
N ILE A 37 11.74 -5.74 3.29
CA ILE A 37 10.46 -5.03 3.40
C ILE A 37 10.00 -5.12 4.85
N GLY A 38 9.72 -3.97 5.47
CA GLY A 38 9.25 -3.86 6.85
C GLY A 38 7.74 -4.02 7.00
N ASP A 39 7.12 -4.86 6.17
CA ASP A 39 5.71 -5.16 6.29
C ASP A 39 5.51 -6.09 7.51
N PRO A 40 4.58 -5.77 8.43
CA PRO A 40 4.26 -6.66 9.54
C PRO A 40 3.87 -8.05 9.06
N VAL A 41 4.27 -9.07 9.80
CA VAL A 41 3.85 -10.46 9.53
C VAL A 41 2.44 -10.69 10.08
N GLU A 42 2.11 -10.00 11.17
CA GLU A 42 0.84 -10.12 11.86
C GLU A 42 -0.30 -9.51 11.03
N PRO A 43 -1.49 -10.14 11.03
CA PRO A 43 -2.65 -9.58 10.37
C PRO A 43 -3.12 -8.30 11.07
N THR A 44 -3.83 -7.45 10.32
CA THR A 44 -4.56 -6.32 10.90
C THR A 44 -5.47 -6.79 12.05
N PRO A 45 -5.50 -6.08 13.20
CA PRO A 45 -6.34 -6.47 14.32
C PRO A 45 -7.82 -6.65 13.94
N SER A 46 -8.45 -7.69 14.47
CA SER A 46 -9.83 -8.08 14.10
C SER A 46 -10.86 -6.96 14.34
N GLY A 47 -10.69 -6.16 15.39
CA GLY A 47 -11.56 -5.02 15.68
C GLY A 47 -11.53 -3.94 14.60
N VAL A 48 -10.36 -3.70 13.97
CA VAL A 48 -10.22 -2.75 12.87
C VAL A 48 -10.95 -3.27 11.63
N ILE A 49 -10.80 -4.56 11.32
CA ILE A 49 -11.51 -5.18 10.19
C ILE A 49 -13.02 -5.17 10.41
N ALA A 50 -13.48 -5.50 11.63
CA ALA A 50 -14.90 -5.49 11.95
C ALA A 50 -15.52 -4.10 11.80
N GLU A 51 -14.83 -3.05 12.27
CA GLU A 51 -15.30 -1.68 12.17
C GLU A 51 -15.29 -1.17 10.72
N LEU A 52 -14.27 -1.54 9.94
CA LEU A 52 -14.25 -1.28 8.49
C LEU A 52 -15.46 -1.93 7.79
N CYS A 53 -15.73 -3.21 8.05
CA CYS A 53 -16.87 -3.91 7.45
C CYS A 53 -18.20 -3.28 7.85
N ARG A 54 -18.36 -2.92 9.13
CA ARG A 54 -19.57 -2.27 9.64
C ARG A 54 -19.80 -0.91 9.00
N THR A 55 -18.78 -0.06 8.96
CA THR A 55 -18.88 1.32 8.42
C THR A 55 -19.04 1.35 6.91
N ALA A 56 -18.49 0.38 6.18
CA ALA A 56 -18.69 0.26 4.73
C ALA A 56 -20.16 -0.01 4.33
N GLN A 57 -20.95 -0.61 5.21
CA GLN A 57 -22.37 -0.88 4.97
C GLN A 57 -23.26 0.36 5.17
N ASP A 58 -22.74 1.45 5.75
CA ASP A 58 -23.47 2.69 5.94
C ASP A 58 -23.47 3.53 4.65
N PRO A 59 -24.63 3.76 4.00
CA PRO A 59 -24.71 4.56 2.78
C PRO A 59 -24.28 6.02 2.97
N ALA A 60 -24.29 6.54 4.20
CA ALA A 60 -23.78 7.88 4.48
C ALA A 60 -22.28 8.00 4.17
N ASN A 61 -21.52 6.92 4.37
CA ASN A 61 -20.08 6.88 4.12
C ASN A 61 -19.71 6.74 2.63
N HIS A 62 -20.69 6.58 1.73
CA HIS A 62 -20.45 6.43 0.29
C HIS A 62 -20.29 7.76 -0.44
N ARG A 63 -20.62 8.87 0.24
CA ARG A 63 -20.55 10.22 -0.30
C ARG A 63 -19.23 10.88 0.10
N TYR A 64 -18.85 11.91 -0.65
CA TYR A 64 -17.76 12.77 -0.23
C TYR A 64 -18.10 13.45 1.10
N PRO A 65 -17.16 13.55 2.04
CA PRO A 65 -17.33 14.34 3.24
C PRO A 65 -17.18 15.82 2.85
N THR A 66 -18.24 16.41 2.29
CA THR A 66 -18.21 17.74 1.64
C THR A 66 -17.87 18.88 2.59
N ASP A 67 -18.08 18.68 3.89
CA ASP A 67 -17.81 19.68 4.92
C ASP A 67 -16.39 19.55 5.52
N GLU A 68 -15.56 18.67 4.94
CA GLU A 68 -14.28 18.24 5.49
C GLU A 68 -13.16 18.26 4.45
N GLU A 69 -12.31 19.29 4.50
CA GLU A 69 -11.31 19.53 3.45
C GLU A 69 -10.10 18.57 3.46
N TRP A 70 -9.78 17.94 4.59
CA TRP A 70 -8.55 17.14 4.78
C TRP A 70 -8.82 15.70 5.21
N GLY A 71 -10.03 15.20 4.95
CA GLY A 71 -10.54 13.93 5.49
C GLY A 71 -11.32 14.11 6.80
N MET A 72 -11.99 13.05 7.28
CA MET A 72 -12.94 13.17 8.38
C MET A 72 -12.26 13.63 9.69
N LEU A 73 -12.88 14.55 10.41
CA LEU A 73 -12.37 15.24 11.59
C LEU A 73 -12.13 14.25 12.71
N ALA A 74 -13.01 13.24 12.81
CA ALA A 74 -12.90 12.14 13.75
C ALA A 74 -11.58 11.34 13.63
N PHE A 75 -10.90 11.36 12.48
CA PHE A 75 -9.60 10.70 12.29
C PHE A 75 -8.41 11.67 12.37
N ARG A 76 -8.65 12.95 12.67
CA ARG A 76 -7.62 14.00 12.72
C ARG A 76 -7.56 14.73 14.07
N GLN A 77 -8.39 14.34 15.03
CA GLN A 77 -8.36 14.76 16.43
C GLN A 77 -7.61 13.71 17.26
#